data_AF-A0A3N0XUE9-F1
#
_entry.id   AF-A0A3N0XUE9-F1
#
_cell.length_a   1.000
_cell.length_b   1.000
_cell.length_c   1.000
_cell.angle_alpha   90.00
_cell.angle_beta   90.00
_cell.angle_gamma   90.00
#
_symmetry.space_group_name_H-M   'P 1'
#
loop_
_entity.id
_entity.type
_entity.pdbx_description
1 polymer ?
#
loop_
_entity_poly.entity_id
_entity_poly.type
_entity_poly.pdbx_seq_one_letter_code
_entity_poly.pdbx_strand_id
1 'polypeptide(L)'
;MQPPRLSVWERRDRPPLPDSDMEENEMEIDRGHDYCSVPEPAALDLSLCENEELKSEIEDLRKQLEQAKVNSRFGLQRFVGSDEDIRFYTRFATHKHMMAFWEQIEPSTHRMIRVTSSKVTRETGLYVKTRALPAID
;
A
#
# COMPACT_ATOMS: atom_id res chain seq x y z
N MET A 1 18.21 40.13 -0.44
CA MET A 1 16.78 39.95 -0.11
C MET A 1 15.97 40.62 -1.20
N GLN A 2 15.30 39.86 -2.07
CA GLN A 2 14.51 40.41 -3.18
C GLN A 2 13.08 40.67 -2.69
N PRO A 3 12.47 41.82 -2.99
CA PRO A 3 11.14 42.14 -2.47
C PRO A 3 10.08 41.16 -3.00
N PRO A 4 9.04 40.86 -2.20
CA PRO A 4 7.98 39.95 -2.59
C PRO A 4 7.25 40.48 -3.83
N ARG A 5 7.00 39.59 -4.79
CA ARG A 5 6.30 39.91 -6.03
C ARG A 5 4.84 40.25 -5.71
N LEU A 6 4.41 41.44 -6.13
CA LEU A 6 3.05 41.93 -5.94
C LEU A 6 2.04 41.13 -6.76
N SER A 7 0.82 41.05 -6.22
CA SER A 7 -0.29 40.36 -6.87
C SER A 7 -0.72 41.09 -8.16
N VAL A 8 -1.39 40.37 -9.07
CA VAL A 8 -1.80 40.90 -10.39
C VAL A 8 -2.71 42.13 -10.25
N TRP A 9 -3.52 42.18 -9.19
CA TRP A 9 -4.51 43.23 -8.93
C TRP A 9 -3.94 44.48 -8.25
N GLU A 10 -2.70 44.42 -7.74
CA GLU A 10 -2.00 45.55 -7.08
C GLU A 10 -1.00 46.24 -8.01
N ARG A 11 -0.94 45.84 -9.29
CA ARG A 11 -0.05 46.46 -10.27
C ARG A 11 -0.57 47.85 -10.61
N ARG A 12 0.23 48.88 -10.34
CA ARG A 12 0.01 50.24 -10.85
C ARG A 12 0.21 50.27 -12.37
N ASP A 13 -0.41 51.24 -13.03
CA ASP A 13 -0.24 51.48 -14.47
C ASP A 13 1.24 51.55 -14.86
N ARG A 14 1.56 50.86 -15.95
CA ARG A 14 2.93 50.79 -16.48
C ARG A 14 3.37 52.20 -16.85
N PRO A 15 4.53 52.69 -16.37
CA PRO A 15 5.09 53.96 -16.82
C PRO A 15 5.21 54.00 -18.35
N PRO A 16 5.06 55.16 -19.00
CA PRO A 16 5.33 55.27 -20.42
C PRO A 16 6.76 54.78 -20.67
N LEU A 17 6.90 53.86 -21.62
CA LEU A 17 8.20 53.33 -22.00
C LEU A 17 9.08 54.51 -22.44
N PRO A 18 10.36 54.57 -22.01
CA PRO A 18 11.29 55.53 -22.58
C PRO A 18 11.31 55.32 -24.10
N ASP A 19 11.46 56.40 -24.86
CA ASP A 19 11.65 56.34 -26.32
C ASP A 19 12.85 55.43 -26.58
N SER A 20 12.55 54.17 -26.87
CA SER A 20 13.55 53.18 -27.24
C SER A 20 14.00 53.58 -28.62
N ASP A 21 15.24 54.03 -28.72
CA ASP A 21 16.06 53.97 -29.92
C ASP A 21 16.11 52.51 -30.35
N MET A 22 15.07 52.10 -31.08
CA MET A 22 14.90 50.78 -31.65
C MET A 22 15.99 50.59 -32.70
N GLU A 23 17.17 50.13 -32.29
CA GLU A 23 17.83 49.16 -33.14
C GLU A 23 16.85 48.00 -33.27
N GLU A 24 16.35 47.79 -34.50
CA GLU A 24 15.60 46.61 -34.90
C GLU A 24 16.47 45.39 -34.65
N ASN A 25 16.57 44.96 -33.39
CA ASN A 25 16.94 43.61 -33.08
C ASN A 25 15.74 42.79 -33.51
N GLU A 26 15.74 42.38 -34.78
CA GLU A 26 14.91 41.32 -35.32
C GLU A 26 15.05 40.12 -34.36
N MET A 27 14.15 40.05 -33.37
CA MET A 27 13.97 38.83 -32.61
C MET A 27 13.48 37.82 -33.64
N GLU A 28 14.41 37.00 -34.10
CA GLU A 28 14.12 35.78 -34.82
C GLU A 28 13.15 35.00 -33.94
N ILE A 29 11.86 35.12 -34.26
CA ILE A 29 10.83 34.27 -33.70
C ILE A 29 11.22 32.88 -34.18
N ASP A 30 11.85 32.11 -33.29
CA ASP A 30 12.13 30.71 -33.48
C ASP A 30 10.80 30.03 -33.83
N ARG A 31 10.57 29.86 -35.14
CA ARG A 31 9.36 29.31 -35.75
C ARG A 31 9.37 27.78 -35.63
N GLY A 32 9.72 27.28 -34.45
CA GLY A 32 10.04 25.87 -34.21
C GLY A 32 9.34 25.30 -32.99
N HIS A 33 8.16 25.79 -32.63
CA HIS A 33 7.40 25.20 -31.54
C HIS A 33 6.23 24.38 -32.06
N ASP A 34 6.39 23.06 -32.00
CA ASP A 34 5.40 22.03 -32.30
C ASP A 34 4.21 21.99 -31.31
N TYR A 35 3.89 23.10 -30.62
CA TYR A 35 2.77 23.16 -29.68
C TYR A 35 1.42 22.83 -30.33
N CYS A 36 1.30 23.04 -31.65
CA CYS A 36 0.10 22.70 -32.42
C CYS A 36 0.21 21.36 -33.18
N SER A 37 1.33 20.64 -33.04
CA SER A 37 1.54 19.37 -33.72
C SER A 37 0.75 18.29 -33.01
N VAL A 38 -0.30 17.80 -33.68
CA VAL A 38 -1.12 16.71 -33.17
C VAL A 38 -0.30 15.42 -33.27
N PRO A 39 -0.13 14.66 -32.18
CA PRO A 39 0.59 13.40 -32.25
C PRO A 39 -0.07 12.46 -33.27
N GLU A 40 0.76 11.69 -33.95
CA GLU A 40 0.31 10.75 -34.97
C GLU A 40 -0.78 9.83 -34.39
N PRO A 41 -1.91 9.60 -35.09
CA PRO A 41 -3.00 8.77 -34.59
C PRO A 41 -2.53 7.39 -34.10
N ALA A 42 -1.59 6.77 -34.82
CA ALA A 42 -1.00 5.48 -34.43
C ALA A 42 -0.23 5.55 -33.09
N ALA A 43 0.46 6.66 -32.80
CA ALA A 43 1.15 6.86 -31.53
C ALA A 43 0.16 7.03 -30.37
N LEU A 44 -0.97 7.71 -30.62
CA LEU A 44 -2.06 7.82 -29.65
C LEU A 44 -2.71 6.45 -29.38
N ASP A 45 -2.99 5.68 -30.42
CA ASP A 45 -3.62 4.34 -30.30
C ASP A 45 -2.72 3.38 -29.50
N LEU A 46 -1.41 3.38 -29.74
CA LEU A 46 -0.44 2.61 -28.96
C LEU A 46 -0.44 3.02 -27.49
N SER A 47 -0.41 4.33 -27.21
CA SER A 47 -0.45 4.85 -25.84
C SER A 47 -1.77 4.54 -25.13
N LEU A 48 -2.88 4.48 -25.87
CA LEU A 48 -4.18 4.12 -25.33
C LEU A 48 -4.21 2.65 -24.92
N CYS A 49 -3.74 1.74 -25.80
CA CYS A 49 -3.61 0.32 -25.49
C CYS A 49 -2.73 0.08 -24.25
N GLU A 50 -1.55 0.71 -24.18
CA GLU A 50 -0.66 0.59 -23.02
C GLU A 50 -1.35 1.07 -21.72
N ASN A 51 -2.09 2.18 -21.78
CA ASN A 51 -2.84 2.67 -20.63
C ASN A 51 -3.97 1.72 -20.19
N GLU A 52 -4.63 1.06 -21.13
CA GLU A 52 -5.67 0.07 -20.82
C GLU A 52 -5.07 -1.19 -20.19
N GLU A 53 -3.95 -1.68 -20.71
CA GLU A 53 -3.20 -2.81 -20.15
C GLU A 53 -2.74 -2.51 -18.72
N LEU A 54 -2.13 -1.34 -18.49
CA LEU A 54 -1.68 -0.93 -17.15
C LEU A 54 -2.84 -0.81 -16.16
N LYS A 55 -4.00 -0.31 -16.60
CA LYS A 55 -5.20 -0.26 -15.75
C LYS A 55 -5.68 -1.65 -15.37
N SER A 56 -5.70 -2.58 -16.33
CA SER A 56 -6.05 -3.98 -16.08
C SER A 56 -5.09 -4.61 -15.07
N GLU A 57 -3.78 -4.40 -15.24
CA GLU A 57 -2.77 -4.93 -14.32
C GLU A 57 -2.92 -4.35 -12.90
N ILE A 58 -3.20 -3.05 -12.78
CA ILE A 58 -3.48 -2.41 -11.49
C ILE A 58 -4.71 -3.02 -10.81
N GLU A 59 -5.77 -3.30 -11.56
CA GLU A 59 -6.97 -3.96 -11.02
C GLU A 59 -6.69 -5.39 -10.55
N ASP A 60 -5.95 -6.17 -11.35
CA ASP A 60 -5.56 -7.52 -10.99
C ASP A 60 -4.65 -7.55 -9.76
N LEU A 61 -3.66 -6.66 -9.68
CA LEU A 61 -2.79 -6.53 -8.51
C LEU A 61 -3.58 -6.12 -7.26
N ARG A 62 -4.55 -5.21 -7.38
CA ARG A 62 -5.45 -4.85 -6.27
C ARG A 62 -6.27 -6.05 -5.81
N LYS A 63 -6.79 -6.85 -6.73
CA LYS A 63 -7.55 -8.07 -6.42
C LYS A 63 -6.68 -9.11 -5.73
N GLN A 64 -5.46 -9.33 -6.21
CA GLN A 64 -4.50 -10.22 -5.56
C GLN A 64 -4.14 -9.75 -4.15
N LEU A 65 -3.96 -8.43 -3.96
CA LEU A 65 -3.66 -7.84 -2.66
C LEU A 65 -4.82 -7.99 -1.69
N GLU A 66 -6.06 -7.77 -2.12
CA GLU A 66 -7.25 -8.01 -1.29
C GLU A 66 -7.43 -9.50 -0.97
N GLN A 67 -7.20 -10.39 -1.93
CA GLN A 67 -7.25 -11.84 -1.68
C GLN A 67 -6.16 -12.29 -0.70
N ALA A 68 -4.93 -11.79 -0.85
CA ALA A 68 -3.83 -12.05 0.06
C ALA A 68 -4.12 -11.49 1.47
N LYS A 69 -4.70 -10.28 1.58
CA LYS A 69 -5.17 -9.74 2.86
C LYS A 69 -6.22 -10.65 3.48
N VAL A 70 -7.26 -11.06 2.74
CA VAL A 70 -8.31 -11.95 3.25
C VAL A 70 -7.72 -13.26 3.77
N ASN A 71 -6.77 -13.85 3.04
CA ASN A 71 -6.07 -15.07 3.44
C ASN A 71 -5.10 -14.83 4.62
N SER A 72 -4.57 -13.62 4.76
CA SER A 72 -3.63 -13.23 5.82
C SER A 72 -4.30 -12.61 7.05
N ARG A 73 -5.60 -12.29 7.03
CA ARG A 73 -6.31 -11.83 8.23
C ARG A 73 -6.34 -12.98 9.21
N PHE A 74 -5.39 -12.96 10.13
CA PHE A 74 -5.38 -13.81 11.31
C PHE A 74 -6.78 -13.75 11.95
N GLY A 75 -7.35 -14.91 12.32
CA GLY A 75 -8.73 -15.02 12.79
C GLY A 75 -9.08 -14.05 13.94
N LEU A 76 -8.06 -13.57 14.65
CA LEU A 76 -8.14 -12.55 15.69
C LEU A 76 -8.65 -11.18 15.20
N GLN A 77 -8.34 -10.80 13.95
CA GLN A 77 -8.75 -9.50 13.40
C GLN A 77 -10.26 -9.40 13.15
N ARG A 78 -11.02 -10.50 13.30
CA ARG A 78 -12.48 -10.52 13.25
C ARG A 78 -13.11 -9.92 14.50
N PHE A 79 -12.36 -9.83 15.59
CA PHE A 79 -12.86 -9.40 16.90
C PHE A 79 -12.37 -8.01 17.31
N VAL A 80 -11.76 -7.24 16.38
CA VAL A 80 -11.25 -5.88 16.63
C VAL A 80 -12.33 -4.95 17.20
N GLY A 81 -13.59 -5.14 16.81
CA GLY A 81 -14.72 -4.29 17.23
C GLY A 81 -15.46 -4.75 18.48
N SER A 82 -15.09 -5.88 19.08
CA SER A 82 -15.80 -6.47 20.22
C SER A 82 -14.82 -7.02 21.24
N ASP A 83 -14.52 -6.20 22.25
CA ASP A 83 -13.69 -6.64 23.37
C ASP A 83 -14.38 -7.75 24.20
N GLU A 84 -15.71 -7.85 24.15
CA GLU A 84 -16.45 -8.93 24.79
C GLU A 84 -16.15 -10.28 24.11
N ASP A 85 -16.15 -10.33 22.78
CA ASP A 85 -15.82 -11.55 22.04
C ASP A 85 -14.37 -11.96 22.26
N ILE A 86 -13.44 -10.99 22.28
CA ILE A 86 -12.04 -11.27 22.64
C ILE A 86 -11.92 -11.88 24.03
N ARG A 87 -12.58 -11.29 25.03
CA ARG A 87 -12.59 -11.82 26.40
C ARG A 87 -13.16 -13.23 26.44
N PHE A 88 -14.27 -13.46 25.75
CA PHE A 88 -14.94 -14.75 25.74
C PHE A 88 -14.05 -15.87 25.17
N TYR A 89 -13.46 -15.65 24.00
CA TYR A 89 -12.70 -16.67 23.27
C TYR A 89 -11.24 -16.81 23.73
N THR A 90 -10.61 -15.73 24.16
CA THR A 90 -9.15 -15.70 24.41
C THR A 90 -8.77 -15.38 25.84
N ARG A 91 -9.72 -14.90 26.65
CA ARG A 91 -9.53 -14.44 28.04
C ARG A 91 -8.65 -13.20 28.19
N PHE A 92 -8.19 -12.58 27.11
CA PHE A 92 -7.59 -11.25 27.15
C PHE A 92 -8.64 -10.18 27.38
N ALA A 93 -8.30 -9.14 28.15
CA ALA A 93 -9.25 -8.09 28.54
C ALA A 93 -9.80 -7.26 27.35
N THR A 94 -8.96 -7.02 26.33
CA THR A 94 -9.33 -6.30 25.10
C THR A 94 -8.55 -6.82 23.91
N HIS A 95 -9.01 -6.53 22.69
CA HIS A 95 -8.28 -6.84 21.45
C HIS A 95 -6.84 -6.27 21.48
N LYS A 96 -6.69 -5.08 22.04
CA LYS A 96 -5.39 -4.39 22.17
C LYS A 96 -4.39 -5.19 22.99
N HIS A 97 -4.83 -5.76 24.12
CA HIS A 97 -3.96 -6.60 24.97
C HIS A 97 -3.51 -7.86 24.24
N MET A 98 -4.43 -8.50 23.52
CA MET A 98 -4.14 -9.71 22.74
C MET A 98 -3.15 -9.43 21.60
N MET A 99 -3.30 -8.31 20.88
CA MET A 99 -2.36 -7.95 19.81
C MET A 99 -0.98 -7.58 20.35
N ALA A 100 -0.90 -6.85 21.47
CA ALA A 100 0.39 -6.58 22.12
C ALA A 100 1.11 -7.87 22.55
N PHE A 101 0.36 -8.86 23.04
CA PHE A 101 0.91 -10.20 23.31
C PHE A 101 1.35 -10.90 22.01
N TRP A 102 0.52 -10.84 20.95
CA TRP A 102 0.84 -11.46 19.66
C TRP A 102 2.15 -10.93 19.07
N GLU A 103 2.35 -9.61 19.06
CA GLU A 103 3.59 -8.97 18.57
C GLU A 103 4.85 -9.49 19.26
N GLN A 104 4.76 -9.86 20.54
CA GLN A 104 5.89 -10.42 21.29
C GLN A 104 6.20 -11.87 20.90
N ILE A 105 5.17 -12.67 20.60
CA ILE A 105 5.35 -14.10 20.32
C ILE A 105 5.52 -14.41 18.84
N GLU A 106 4.99 -13.56 17.94
CA GLU A 106 4.98 -13.73 16.49
C GLU A 106 6.36 -14.13 15.92
N PRO A 107 7.48 -13.46 16.28
CA PRO A 107 8.80 -13.83 15.75
C PRO A 107 9.25 -15.24 16.14
N SER A 108 8.70 -15.80 17.22
CA SER A 108 9.06 -17.11 17.75
C SER A 108 8.02 -18.20 17.47
N THR A 109 6.91 -17.87 16.81
CA THR A 109 5.83 -18.82 16.50
C THR A 109 6.30 -20.02 15.71
N HIS A 110 7.21 -19.82 14.74
CA HIS A 110 7.80 -20.88 13.93
C HIS A 110 8.61 -21.92 14.74
N ARG A 111 8.97 -21.61 15.99
CA ARG A 111 9.70 -22.51 16.91
C ARG A 111 8.80 -23.14 17.96
N MET A 112 7.51 -22.78 18.00
CA MET A 112 6.59 -23.29 19.00
C MET A 112 6.22 -24.75 18.71
N ILE A 113 6.36 -25.61 19.72
CA ILE A 113 5.99 -27.02 19.63
C ILE A 113 4.73 -27.23 20.48
N ARG A 114 3.68 -27.79 19.86
CA ARG A 114 2.48 -28.20 20.59
C ARG A 114 2.79 -29.42 21.44
N VAL A 115 2.68 -29.28 22.75
CA VAL A 115 2.74 -30.40 23.69
C VAL A 115 1.32 -30.73 24.15
N THR A 116 0.87 -31.93 23.86
CA THR A 116 -0.37 -32.48 24.41
C THR A 116 -0.03 -33.52 25.47
N SER A 117 -0.82 -33.57 26.54
CA SER A 117 -0.76 -34.71 27.45
C SER A 117 -1.41 -35.91 26.76
N SER A 118 -0.62 -36.77 26.11
CA SER A 118 -1.09 -38.11 25.77
C SER A 118 -1.34 -38.86 27.08
N LYS A 119 -2.54 -39.46 27.21
CA LYS A 119 -2.84 -40.34 28.35
C LYS A 119 -1.79 -41.45 28.36
N VAL A 120 -1.08 -41.57 29.46
CA VAL A 120 -0.19 -42.70 29.73
C VAL A 120 -1.09 -43.93 29.92
N THR A 121 -1.32 -44.71 28.88
CA THR A 121 -1.91 -46.04 29.03
C THR A 121 -0.81 -46.94 29.59
N ARG A 122 -0.93 -47.35 30.85
CA ARG A 122 -0.03 -48.35 31.46
C ARG A 122 -0.38 -49.72 30.91
N GLU A 123 0.23 -50.10 29.80
CA GLU A 123 0.31 -51.51 29.43
C GLU A 123 1.78 -51.94 29.47
N THR A 124 2.06 -52.76 30.48
CA THR A 124 3.21 -53.66 30.64
C THR A 124 4.52 -53.25 29.95
N GLY A 125 5.39 -52.59 30.73
CA GLY A 125 6.82 -52.90 30.73
C GLY A 125 7.72 -52.26 29.67
N LEU A 126 7.23 -51.56 28.65
CA LEU A 126 8.09 -50.85 27.70
C LEU A 126 7.65 -49.39 27.52
N TYR A 127 8.46 -48.46 28.04
CA TYR A 127 8.28 -47.02 27.88
C TYR A 127 8.54 -46.63 26.42
N VAL A 128 7.52 -46.70 25.56
CA VAL A 128 7.59 -46.13 24.22
C VAL A 128 6.75 -44.85 24.21
N LYS A 129 7.42 -43.69 24.32
CA LYS A 129 6.82 -42.40 23.98
C LYS A 129 6.65 -42.34 22.46
N THR A 130 5.56 -42.85 21.92
CA THR A 130 5.18 -42.55 20.53
C THR A 130 4.61 -41.13 20.48
N ARG A 131 5.42 -40.19 19.96
CA ARG A 131 5.03 -38.82 19.65
C ARG A 131 4.46 -38.74 18.24
N ALA A 132 3.22 -39.17 18.04
CA ALA A 132 2.44 -38.79 16.86
C ALA A 132 0.95 -39.16 17.04
N LEU A 133 0.06 -38.24 16.68
CA LEU A 133 -1.34 -38.52 16.33
C LEU A 133 -1.62 -37.85 14.97
N PRO A 134 -2.58 -38.36 14.19
CA PRO A 134 -2.59 -38.23 12.74
C PRO A 134 -3.01 -36.83 12.28
N ALA A 135 -2.70 -36.54 11.00
CA ALA A 135 -3.12 -35.34 10.31
C ALA A 135 -4.66 -35.21 10.34
N ILE A 136 -5.12 -33.98 10.51
CA ILE A 136 -6.54 -33.61 10.36
C ILE A 136 -6.75 -33.37 8.86
N ASP A 137 -7.63 -34.16 8.27
CA ASP A 137 -8.13 -34.02 6.89
C ASP A 137 -9.11 -32.84 6.80
#